data_AF-A0A1M4E232-F1
#
_entry.id   AF-A0A1M4E232-F1
#
_cell.length_a   1.000
_cell.length_b   1.000
_cell.length_c   1.000
_cell.angle_alpha   90.00
_cell.angle_beta   90.00
_cell.angle_gamma   90.00
#
_symmetry.space_group_name_H-M   'P 1'
#
loop_
_entity.id
_entity.type
_entity.pdbx_description
1 polymer ?
#
loop_
_entity_poly.entity_id
_entity_poly.type
_entity_poly.pdbx_seq_one_letter_code
_entity_poly.pdbx_strand_id
1 'polypeptide(L)'
;MHIRRRDGEDLYLTTARHDREREETASVVAHLLSALVLSEVGVRAVEHALPAVFSWARHLSADEQREFVRDLVDATKDAVELDVHATLHRVIAEWRATARILADPALTASLTRPLPDEDHGEVLAP
;
A
#
# COMPACT_ATOMS: atom_id res chain seq x y z
N MET A 1 -6.72 0.36 -32.27
CA MET A 1 -7.99 -0.28 -32.66
C MET A 1 -8.62 -0.83 -31.39
N HIS A 2 -9.86 -0.47 -31.10
CA HIS A 2 -10.58 -0.96 -29.92
C HIS A 2 -11.28 -2.29 -30.26
N ILE A 3 -11.11 -3.31 -29.42
CA ILE A 3 -11.72 -4.63 -29.56
C ILE A 3 -12.58 -4.89 -28.33
N ARG A 4 -13.89 -5.01 -28.57
CA ARG A 4 -14.84 -5.46 -27.54
C ARG A 4 -14.81 -6.99 -27.50
N ARG A 5 -14.40 -7.59 -26.38
CA ARG A 5 -14.49 -9.05 -26.20
C ARG A 5 -15.90 -9.41 -25.75
N ARG A 6 -16.38 -10.58 -26.21
CA ARG A 6 -17.75 -11.04 -25.94
C ARG A 6 -18.00 -11.29 -24.44
N ASP A 7 -16.98 -11.79 -23.73
CA ASP A 7 -17.06 -12.22 -22.32
C ASP A 7 -15.78 -11.84 -21.55
N GLY A 8 -15.24 -10.63 -21.75
CA GLY A 8 -14.02 -10.20 -21.08
C GLY A 8 -13.76 -8.71 -21.21
N GLU A 9 -12.66 -8.25 -20.61
CA GLU A 9 -12.28 -6.83 -20.66
C GLU A 9 -12.01 -6.35 -22.09
N ASP A 10 -12.26 -5.06 -22.30
CA ASP A 10 -12.03 -4.40 -23.57
C ASP A 10 -10.53 -4.30 -23.84
N LEU A 11 -10.13 -4.71 -25.05
CA LEU A 11 -8.72 -4.72 -25.46
C LEU A 11 -8.46 -3.60 -26.46
N TYR A 12 -7.27 -3.01 -26.41
CA TYR A 12 -6.82 -1.99 -27.36
C TYR A 12 -5.57 -2.48 -28.11
N LEU A 13 -5.67 -2.63 -29.43
CA LEU A 13 -4.52 -2.92 -30.29
C LEU A 13 -3.80 -1.63 -30.68
N THR A 14 -2.52 -1.56 -30.35
CA THR A 14 -1.55 -0.53 -30.78
C THR A 14 -0.34 -1.22 -31.39
N THR A 15 0.55 -0.46 -32.04
CA THR A 15 1.84 -1.03 -32.45
C THR A 15 2.71 -1.25 -31.22
N ALA A 16 3.45 -2.36 -31.17
CA ALA A 16 4.34 -2.67 -30.05
C ALA A 16 5.39 -1.57 -29.79
N ARG A 17 5.80 -0.84 -30.83
CA ARG A 17 6.70 0.34 -30.70
C ARG A 17 6.03 1.47 -29.91
N HIS A 18 4.80 1.82 -30.29
CA HIS A 18 4.07 2.92 -29.67
C HIS A 18 3.60 2.57 -28.24
N ASP A 19 3.41 1.28 -27.95
CA ASP A 19 3.17 0.79 -26.58
C ASP A 19 4.40 1.01 -25.69
N ARG A 20 5.58 0.53 -26.15
CA ARG A 20 6.86 0.73 -25.45
C ARG A 20 7.20 2.20 -25.23
N GLU A 21 7.03 3.05 -26.23
CA GLU A 21 7.32 4.50 -26.09
C GLU A 21 6.43 5.17 -25.04
N ARG A 22 5.16 4.74 -24.93
CA ARG A 22 4.23 5.23 -23.90
C ARG A 22 4.61 4.72 -22.52
N GLU A 23 4.95 3.44 -22.42
CA GLU A 23 5.39 2.79 -21.18
C GLU A 23 6.70 3.39 -20.67
N GLU A 24 7.70 3.61 -21.54
CA GLU A 24 8.96 4.28 -21.22
C GLU A 24 8.74 5.71 -20.70
N THR A 25 7.89 6.49 -21.37
CA THR A 25 7.60 7.87 -20.95
C THR A 25 6.87 7.90 -19.60
N ALA A 26 5.86 7.04 -19.42
CA ALA A 26 5.13 6.92 -18.17
C ALA A 26 6.04 6.45 -17.03
N SER A 27 6.95 5.52 -17.31
CA SER A 27 7.96 5.03 -16.37
C SER A 27 8.89 6.15 -15.92
N VAL A 28 9.42 6.98 -16.82
CA VAL A 28 10.27 8.12 -16.46
C VAL A 28 9.54 9.11 -15.56
N VAL A 29 8.29 9.45 -15.88
CA VAL A 29 7.48 10.35 -15.05
C VAL A 29 7.20 9.74 -13.67
N ALA A 30 6.87 8.44 -13.62
CA ALA A 30 6.64 7.72 -12.37
C ALA A 30 7.91 7.68 -11.50
N HIS A 31 9.08 7.44 -12.09
CA HIS A 31 10.36 7.47 -11.40
C HIS A 31 10.70 8.87 -10.87
N LEU A 32 10.48 9.93 -11.65
CA LEU A 32 10.70 11.32 -11.21
C LEU A 32 9.77 11.70 -10.05
N LEU A 33 8.47 11.40 -10.16
CA LEU A 33 7.50 11.65 -9.09
C LEU A 33 7.85 10.86 -7.83
N SER A 34 8.26 9.60 -7.99
CA SER A 34 8.68 8.76 -6.87
C SER A 34 9.93 9.33 -6.22
N ALA A 35 10.95 9.72 -6.99
CA ALA A 35 12.15 10.36 -6.43
C ALA A 35 11.82 11.61 -5.59
N LEU A 36 10.81 12.40 -5.98
CA LEU A 36 10.34 13.55 -5.20
C LEU A 36 9.63 13.12 -3.91
N VAL A 37 8.72 12.15 -3.99
CA VAL A 37 7.93 11.63 -2.85
C VAL A 37 8.81 10.92 -1.83
N LEU A 38 9.81 10.17 -2.28
CA LEU A 38 10.73 9.39 -1.46
C LEU A 38 11.86 10.24 -0.86
N SER A 39 11.94 11.53 -1.20
CA SER A 39 12.86 12.47 -0.54
C SER A 39 12.43 12.74 0.90
N GLU A 40 13.34 13.15 1.79
CA GLU A 40 12.99 13.48 3.18
C GLU A 40 11.89 14.54 3.30
N VAL A 41 11.88 15.51 2.39
CA VAL A 41 10.85 16.55 2.33
C VAL A 41 9.52 15.96 1.86
N GLY A 42 9.55 15.07 0.87
CA GLY A 42 8.39 14.36 0.35
C GLY A 42 7.74 13.46 1.39
N VAL A 43 8.53 12.67 2.13
CA VAL A 43 8.05 11.79 3.21
C VAL A 43 7.30 12.59 4.27
N ARG A 44 7.87 13.72 4.74
CA ARG A 44 7.18 14.60 5.70
C ARG A 44 5.88 15.20 5.14
N ALA A 45 5.85 15.53 3.86
CA ALA A 45 4.63 16.02 3.21
C ALA A 45 3.56 14.92 3.13
N VAL A 46 3.95 13.68 2.85
CA VAL A 46 3.05 12.51 2.86
C VAL A 46 2.52 12.24 4.26
N GLU A 47 3.36 12.27 5.29
CA GLU A 47 2.93 12.14 6.70
C GLU A 47 1.84 13.17 7.04
N HIS A 48 2.02 14.43 6.63
CA HIS A 48 1.04 15.48 6.90
C HIS A 48 -0.26 15.31 6.09
N ALA A 49 -0.16 14.84 4.84
CA ALA A 49 -1.30 14.65 3.96
C ALA A 49 -2.06 13.33 4.21
N LEU A 50 -1.46 12.38 4.96
CA LEU A 50 -1.97 11.02 5.10
C LEU A 50 -3.43 10.96 5.55
N PRO A 51 -3.88 11.70 6.59
CA PRO A 51 -5.28 11.65 7.03
C PRO A 51 -6.26 12.32 6.05
N ALA A 52 -5.77 13.24 5.20
CA ALA A 52 -6.57 13.88 4.17
C ALA A 52 -6.81 12.93 2.97
N VAL A 53 -5.79 12.16 2.60
CA VAL A 53 -5.88 11.16 1.51
C VAL A 53 -6.61 9.91 1.98
N PHE A 54 -6.27 9.41 3.16
CA PHE A 54 -6.83 8.22 3.77
C PHE A 54 -7.57 8.59 5.05
N SER A 55 -8.84 8.97 4.94
CA SER A 55 -9.62 9.44 6.09
C SER A 55 -9.72 8.43 7.24
N TRP A 56 -9.49 7.13 6.98
CA TRP A 56 -9.44 6.07 7.98
C TRP A 56 -8.13 6.07 8.79
N ALA A 57 -7.05 6.68 8.30
CA ALA A 57 -5.77 6.77 8.98
C ALA A 57 -5.84 7.61 10.28
N ARG A 58 -6.89 8.41 10.47
CA ARG A 58 -7.17 9.12 11.73
C ARG A 58 -7.34 8.20 12.95
N HIS A 59 -7.61 6.91 12.73
CA HIS A 59 -7.74 5.89 13.78
C HIS A 59 -6.40 5.29 14.18
N LEU A 60 -5.33 5.60 13.43
CA LEU A 60 -3.95 5.23 13.76
C LEU A 60 -3.35 6.29 14.70
N SER A 61 -2.54 5.84 15.65
CA SER A 61 -1.64 6.70 16.43
C SER A 61 -0.62 7.40 15.54
N ALA A 62 0.03 8.43 16.06
CA ALA A 62 1.08 9.14 15.30
C ALA A 62 2.22 8.21 14.90
N ASP A 63 2.54 7.20 15.72
CA ASP A 63 3.63 6.26 15.47
C ASP A 63 3.24 5.29 14.36
N GLU A 64 2.02 4.75 14.40
CA GLU A 64 1.44 3.92 13.34
C GLU A 64 1.28 4.67 12.01
N GLN A 65 0.97 5.97 12.04
CA GLN A 65 0.92 6.77 10.81
C GLN A 65 2.31 6.89 10.16
N ARG A 66 3.37 7.13 10.95
CA ARG A 66 4.75 7.16 10.43
C ARG A 66 5.17 5.80 9.91
N GLU A 67 4.74 4.74 10.57
CA GLU A 67 4.97 3.37 10.12
C GLU A 67 4.29 3.09 8.78
N PHE A 68 3.02 3.46 8.65
CA PHE A 68 2.29 3.33 7.39
C PHE A 68 2.95 4.12 6.26
N VAL A 69 3.42 5.35 6.51
CA VAL A 69 4.14 6.12 5.48
C VAL A 69 5.40 5.40 5.03
N ARG A 70 6.19 4.85 5.96
CA ARG A 70 7.40 4.08 5.62
C ARG A 70 7.06 2.88 4.73
N ASP A 71 6.07 2.08 5.12
CA ASP A 71 5.67 0.91 4.33
C ASP A 71 5.10 1.31 2.96
N LEU A 72 4.39 2.43 2.87
CA LEU A 72 3.85 2.98 1.63
C LEU A 72 4.97 3.45 0.69
N VAL A 73 5.98 4.12 1.25
CA VAL A 73 7.19 4.58 0.55
C VAL A 73 7.96 3.38 0.01
N ASP A 74 8.18 2.35 0.82
CA ASP A 74 8.94 1.16 0.40
C ASP A 74 8.16 0.34 -0.65
N ALA A 75 6.84 0.17 -0.49
CA ALA A 75 6.02 -0.48 -1.51
C ALA A 75 5.94 0.32 -2.82
N THR A 76 6.07 1.66 -2.76
CA THR A 76 6.15 2.51 -3.95
C THR A 76 7.50 2.33 -4.66
N LYS A 77 8.62 2.22 -3.92
CA LYS A 77 9.92 1.87 -4.51
C LYS A 77 9.86 0.53 -5.22
N ASP A 78 9.33 -0.49 -4.57
CA ASP A 78 9.18 -1.83 -5.17
C ASP A 78 8.33 -1.80 -6.44
N ALA A 79 7.24 -1.03 -6.45
CA ALA A 79 6.39 -0.89 -7.63
C ALA A 79 7.11 -0.20 -8.78
N VAL A 80 7.99 0.75 -8.50
CA VAL A 80 8.73 1.53 -9.50
C VAL A 80 9.94 0.77 -10.04
N GLU A 81 10.70 0.12 -9.14
CA GLU A 81 11.95 -0.56 -9.46
C GLU A 81 11.73 -1.99 -9.98
N LEU A 82 10.71 -2.69 -9.46
CA LEU A 82 10.47 -4.11 -9.72
C LEU A 82 9.18 -4.36 -10.51
N ASP A 83 8.41 -3.32 -10.85
CA ASP A 83 7.08 -3.42 -11.49
C ASP A 83 6.07 -4.25 -10.65
N VAL A 84 6.31 -4.35 -9.33
CA VAL A 84 5.48 -5.14 -8.41
C VAL A 84 4.41 -4.26 -7.77
N HIS A 85 3.39 -3.91 -8.55
CA HIS A 85 2.25 -3.11 -8.07
C HIS A 85 1.40 -3.80 -6.99
N ALA A 86 1.49 -5.13 -6.86
CA ALA A 86 0.75 -5.91 -5.87
C ALA A 86 1.14 -5.54 -4.42
N THR A 87 2.41 -5.17 -4.19
CA THR A 87 2.91 -4.82 -2.85
C THR A 87 2.23 -3.56 -2.32
N LEU A 88 2.07 -2.54 -3.18
CA LEU A 88 1.41 -1.29 -2.82
C LEU A 88 -0.06 -1.49 -2.42
N HIS A 89 -0.79 -2.29 -3.19
CA HIS A 89 -2.19 -2.60 -2.89
C HIS A 89 -2.32 -3.33 -1.54
N ARG A 90 -1.43 -4.30 -1.28
CA ARG A 90 -1.42 -5.07 -0.04
C ARG A 90 -1.18 -4.17 1.19
N VAL A 91 -0.18 -3.30 1.15
CA VAL A 91 0.14 -2.38 2.26
C VAL A 91 -1.07 -1.52 2.62
N ILE A 92 -1.75 -0.95 1.62
CA ILE A 92 -2.96 -0.14 1.87
C ILE A 92 -4.08 -0.97 2.49
N ALA A 93 -4.27 -2.22 2.02
CA ALA A 93 -5.31 -3.10 2.54
C ALA A 93 -5.06 -3.53 3.99
N GLU A 94 -3.82 -3.86 4.33
CA GLU A 94 -3.39 -4.26 5.68
C GLU A 94 -3.55 -3.12 6.68
N TRP A 95 -3.01 -1.93 6.38
CA TRP A 95 -3.15 -0.76 7.25
C TRP A 95 -4.61 -0.32 7.43
N ARG A 96 -5.44 -0.47 6.39
CA ARG A 96 -6.87 -0.24 6.52
C ARG A 96 -7.55 -1.27 7.43
N ALA A 97 -7.09 -2.52 7.44
CA ALA A 97 -7.61 -3.54 8.36
C ALA A 97 -7.23 -3.19 9.81
N THR A 98 -5.97 -2.79 10.05
CA THR A 98 -5.52 -2.30 11.36
C THR A 98 -6.37 -1.12 11.84
N ALA A 99 -6.56 -0.11 11.00
CA ALA A 99 -7.39 1.06 11.34
C ALA A 99 -8.85 0.70 11.64
N ARG A 100 -9.42 -0.32 10.98
CA ARG A 100 -10.78 -0.81 11.29
C ARG A 100 -10.86 -1.44 12.68
N ILE A 101 -9.84 -2.20 13.08
CA ILE A 101 -9.77 -2.77 14.43
C ILE A 101 -9.68 -1.63 15.46
N LEU A 102 -8.74 -0.70 15.26
CA LEU A 102 -8.52 0.44 16.16
C LEU A 102 -9.71 1.41 16.24
N ALA A 103 -10.54 1.47 15.20
CA ALA A 103 -11.78 2.24 15.20
C ALA A 103 -12.86 1.66 16.14
N ASP A 104 -12.72 0.41 16.58
CA ASP A 104 -13.57 -0.25 17.57
C ASP A 104 -12.75 -0.53 18.84
N PRO A 105 -12.83 0.34 19.86
CA PRO A 105 -12.10 0.16 21.11
C PRO A 105 -12.46 -1.12 21.87
N ALA A 106 -13.70 -1.60 21.74
CA ALA A 106 -14.16 -2.83 22.41
C ALA A 106 -13.54 -4.06 21.74
N LEU A 107 -13.54 -4.09 20.40
CA LEU A 107 -12.86 -5.12 19.63
C LEU A 107 -11.34 -5.08 19.90
N THR A 108 -10.74 -3.89 19.88
CA THR A 108 -9.32 -3.72 20.19
C THR A 108 -8.99 -4.29 21.56
N ALA A 109 -9.73 -3.90 22.61
CA ALA A 109 -9.53 -4.42 23.95
C ALA A 109 -9.73 -5.94 24.04
N SER A 110 -10.69 -6.50 23.31
CA SER A 110 -10.91 -7.95 23.25
C SER A 110 -9.77 -8.69 22.56
N LEU A 111 -9.14 -8.10 21.54
CA LEU A 111 -8.06 -8.72 20.76
C LEU A 111 -6.69 -8.55 21.43
N THR A 112 -6.48 -7.46 22.18
CA THR A 112 -5.23 -7.19 22.89
C THR A 112 -5.22 -7.69 24.33
N ARG A 113 -6.32 -8.27 24.80
CA ARG A 113 -6.35 -8.90 26.13
C ARG A 113 -5.29 -10.00 26.21
N PRO A 114 -4.59 -10.14 27.35
CA PRO A 114 -3.74 -11.29 27.57
C PRO A 114 -4.54 -12.59 27.37
N LEU A 115 -3.94 -13.55 26.68
CA LEU A 115 -4.47 -14.91 26.67
C LEU A 115 -4.47 -15.44 28.11
N PRO A 116 -5.44 -16.28 28.48
CA PRO A 116 -5.38 -17.00 29.75
C PRO A 116 -4.03 -17.72 29.85
N ASP A 117 -3.51 -17.88 31.06
CA ASP A 117 -2.29 -18.66 31.36
C ASP A 117 -2.58 -20.17 31.21
N GLU A 118 -3.07 -20.54 30.02
CA GLU A 118 -3.29 -21.89 29.57
C GLU A 118 -2.05 -22.31 28.80
N ASP A 119 -1.43 -23.39 29.25
CA ASP A 119 -0.37 -24.08 28.50
C ASP A 119 -0.89 -24.40 27.09
N HIS A 120 -0.44 -23.63 26.10
CA HIS A 120 -0.85 -23.76 24.70
C HIS A 120 -0.19 -24.96 23.99
N GLY A 121 0.41 -25.86 24.77
CA GLY A 121 1.11 -27.03 24.30
C GLY A 121 2.57 -26.74 24.00
N GLU A 122 3.34 -27.82 23.87
CA GLU A 122 4.77 -27.77 23.64
C GLU A 122 5.09 -27.18 22.25
N VAL A 123 5.87 -26.11 22.20
CA VAL A 123 6.37 -25.56 20.94
C VAL A 123 7.40 -26.53 20.38
N LEU A 124 7.01 -27.31 19.37
CA LEU A 124 7.94 -28.15 18.64
C LEU A 124 9.00 -27.27 17.98
N ALA A 125 10.27 -27.58 18.24
CA ALA A 125 11.38 -26.89 17.62
C ALA A 125 11.32 -27.00 16.08
N PRO A 126 11.72 -25.94 15.35
CA PRO A 126 11.68 -25.92 13.90
C PRO A 126 12.57 -26.99 13.23
#